data_AF-A0A4Y9ZUP7-F1
#
_entry.id   AF-A0A4Y9ZUP7-F1
#
_cell.length_a   1.000
_cell.length_b   1.000
_cell.length_c   1.000
_cell.angle_alpha   90.00
_cell.angle_beta   90.00
_cell.angle_gamma   90.00
#
_symmetry.space_group_name_H-M   'P 1'
#
loop_
_entity.id
_entity.type
_entity.pdbx_description
1 polymer ?
#
loop_
_entity_poly.entity_id
_entity_poly.type
_entity_poly.pdbx_seq_one_letter_code
_entity_poly.pdbx_strand_id
1 'polypeptide(L)'
;MPQQVISNALQPCNGGHHAFEATSKSNRRSAKCEPHTVDQLRGKLRALMQASLVHVTNDPRAKMCWARYQQKIVRRYHIDAVRWPVPKEGEDGVLFKDLSKQTLHQKPLEQLVRSWELGHTAFRQLTEAEILEQELHEAHQQTRPISQHVDKGEARPEYQKGKAGRRKKHIHYTKSERFVEDDV
;
A
#
# COMPACT_ATOMS: atom_id res chain seq x y z
N MET A 1 -45.42 -11.86 59.46
CA MET A 1 -44.98 -12.82 60.49
C MET A 1 -44.80 -14.17 59.81
N PRO A 2 -43.71 -14.94 59.96
CA PRO A 2 -42.32 -14.63 60.36
C PRO A 2 -41.32 -14.99 59.23
N GLN A 3 -40.31 -14.15 58.94
CA GLN A 3 -38.90 -14.37 59.31
C GLN A 3 -38.49 -15.81 59.69
N GLN A 4 -37.58 -16.40 58.93
CA GLN A 4 -36.64 -17.38 59.48
C GLN A 4 -35.21 -16.94 59.21
N VAL A 5 -34.56 -16.67 60.33
CA VAL A 5 -33.13 -16.45 60.57
C VAL A 5 -32.55 -17.82 60.90
N ILE A 6 -31.42 -18.21 60.29
CA ILE A 6 -30.44 -19.05 60.98
C ILE A 6 -29.05 -18.54 60.64
N SER A 7 -28.40 -18.02 61.68
CA SER A 7 -27.00 -17.64 61.78
C SER A 7 -26.17 -18.82 62.30
N ASN A 8 -24.82 -18.69 62.21
CA ASN A 8 -23.76 -19.37 62.98
C ASN A 8 -23.22 -20.69 62.37
N ALA A 9 -21.92 -21.01 62.42
CA ALA A 9 -20.73 -20.34 62.94
C ALA A 9 -19.45 -21.03 62.41
N LEU A 10 -18.39 -20.22 62.34
CA LEU A 10 -16.94 -20.47 62.55
C LEU A 10 -16.32 -21.90 62.51
N GLN A 11 -15.31 -22.02 61.64
CA GLN A 11 -13.89 -22.45 61.88
C GLN A 11 -13.55 -23.92 62.32
N PRO A 12 -12.26 -24.34 62.29
CA PRO A 12 -11.31 -24.46 61.18
C PRO A 12 -10.65 -25.87 61.13
N CYS A 13 -9.98 -26.24 60.03
CA CYS A 13 -8.99 -27.32 60.08
C CYS A 13 -7.73 -26.98 59.29
N ASN A 14 -6.64 -26.90 60.07
CA ASN A 14 -5.24 -26.84 59.66
C ASN A 14 -4.76 -28.22 59.14
N GLY A 15 -3.74 -28.18 58.29
CA GLY A 15 -2.69 -29.21 58.28
C GLY A 15 -2.60 -30.05 57.02
N GLY A 16 -1.67 -29.70 56.15
CA GLY A 16 -1.32 -30.53 55.00
C GLY A 16 -0.18 -29.93 54.17
N HIS A 17 1.00 -29.82 54.77
CA HIS A 17 2.25 -29.57 54.06
C HIS A 17 2.49 -30.70 53.03
N HIS A 18 2.49 -30.37 51.75
CA HIS A 18 3.37 -31.03 50.79
C HIS A 18 3.95 -29.97 49.87
N ALA A 19 5.22 -29.67 50.14
CA ALA A 19 6.09 -28.96 49.23
C ALA A 19 6.14 -29.71 47.90
N PHE A 20 5.78 -29.02 46.83
CA PHE A 20 6.26 -29.33 45.49
C PHE A 20 6.90 -28.04 44.97
N GLU A 21 8.23 -28.03 45.04
CA GLU A 21 9.05 -27.16 44.24
C GLU A 21 8.73 -27.39 42.76
N ALA A 22 8.16 -26.38 42.12
CA ALA A 22 8.51 -26.08 40.75
C ALA A 22 8.87 -24.61 40.70
N THR A 23 10.16 -24.34 40.95
CA THR A 23 10.80 -23.14 40.47
C THR A 23 10.68 -23.11 38.95
N SER A 24 9.56 -22.57 38.48
CA SER A 24 9.40 -22.17 37.08
C SER A 24 10.33 -20.99 36.86
N LYS A 25 11.62 -21.29 36.69
CA LYS A 25 12.56 -20.43 35.97
C LYS A 25 11.96 -20.25 34.58
N SER A 26 11.08 -19.25 34.48
CA SER A 26 10.64 -18.64 33.24
C SER A 26 11.91 -18.19 32.56
N ASN A 27 12.40 -19.07 31.68
CA ASN A 27 13.48 -18.84 30.77
C ASN A 27 12.97 -17.79 29.79
N ARG A 28 12.92 -16.53 30.23
CA ARG A 28 12.83 -15.35 29.37
C ARG A 28 14.18 -15.29 28.65
N ARG A 29 14.41 -16.24 27.74
CA ARG A 29 15.30 -16.01 26.62
C ARG A 29 14.64 -14.85 25.90
N SER A 30 15.15 -13.64 26.12
CA SER A 30 14.87 -12.50 25.26
C SER A 30 14.92 -13.05 23.84
N ALA A 31 13.76 -13.10 23.18
CA ALA A 31 13.72 -13.44 21.78
C ALA A 31 14.69 -12.45 21.14
N LYS A 32 15.82 -12.97 20.65
CA LYS A 32 16.75 -12.15 19.90
C LYS A 32 15.91 -11.65 18.72
N CYS A 33 15.56 -10.37 18.74
CA CYS A 33 15.08 -9.69 17.55
C CYS A 33 16.27 -9.72 16.61
N GLU A 34 16.39 -10.81 15.83
CA GLU A 34 17.29 -10.85 14.70
C GLU A 34 17.00 -9.59 13.87
N PRO A 35 18.02 -8.78 13.55
CA PRO A 35 17.81 -7.58 12.77
C PRO A 35 17.22 -8.01 11.42
N HIS A 36 15.93 -7.77 11.24
CA HIS A 36 15.28 -8.07 9.97
C HIS A 36 15.88 -7.16 8.92
N THR A 37 16.41 -7.74 7.86
CA THR A 37 16.79 -6.96 6.69
C THR A 37 15.55 -6.31 6.09
N VAL A 38 15.72 -5.16 5.45
CA VAL A 38 14.61 -4.43 4.80
C VAL A 38 13.80 -5.34 3.86
N ASP A 39 14.46 -6.28 3.18
CA ASP A 39 13.80 -7.22 2.28
C ASP A 39 12.98 -8.30 3.01
N GLN A 40 13.41 -8.75 4.20
CA GLN A 40 12.61 -9.63 5.05
C GLN A 40 11.33 -8.92 5.53
N LEU A 41 11.45 -7.67 5.96
CA LEU A 41 10.30 -6.87 6.37
C LEU A 41 9.32 -6.63 5.21
N ARG A 42 9.83 -6.35 4.00
CA ARG A 42 9.02 -6.26 2.79
C ARG A 42 8.30 -7.57 2.48
N GLY A 43 9.00 -8.70 2.59
CA GLY A 43 8.42 -10.04 2.40
C GLY A 43 7.29 -10.32 3.40
N LYS A 44 7.55 -10.05 4.68
CA LYS A 44 6.58 -10.19 5.77
C LYS A 44 5.35 -9.32 5.55
N LEU A 45 5.54 -8.04 5.20
CA LEU A 45 4.43 -7.13 4.92
C LEU A 45 3.58 -7.61 3.74
N ARG A 46 4.20 -8.06 2.64
CA ARG A 46 3.47 -8.62 1.49
C ARG A 46 2.63 -9.84 1.90
N ALA A 47 3.17 -10.72 2.75
CA ALA A 47 2.44 -11.87 3.24
C ALA A 47 1.23 -11.47 4.10
N LEU A 48 1.40 -10.50 5.02
CA LEU A 48 0.32 -9.97 5.85
C LEU A 48 -0.78 -9.32 5.00
N MET A 49 -0.39 -8.49 4.04
CA MET A 49 -1.34 -7.84 3.13
C MET A 49 -2.09 -8.87 2.28
N GLN A 50 -1.42 -9.90 1.77
CA GLN A 50 -2.07 -10.97 1.02
C GLN A 50 -3.04 -11.77 1.89
N ALA A 51 -2.65 -12.14 3.11
CA ALA A 51 -3.52 -12.83 4.04
C ALA A 51 -4.77 -12.01 4.38
N SER A 52 -4.59 -10.71 4.65
CA SER A 52 -5.70 -9.79 4.90
C SER A 52 -6.62 -9.65 3.68
N LEU A 53 -6.06 -9.55 2.48
CA LEU A 53 -6.83 -9.48 1.24
C LEU A 53 -7.68 -10.74 1.03
N VAL A 54 -7.09 -11.92 1.19
CA VAL A 54 -7.80 -13.21 1.08
C VAL A 54 -8.90 -13.31 2.12
N HIS A 55 -8.64 -12.86 3.35
CA HIS A 55 -9.61 -12.89 4.43
C HIS A 55 -10.84 -12.01 4.14
N VAL A 56 -10.63 -10.78 3.64
CA VAL A 56 -11.73 -9.85 3.35
C VAL A 56 -12.48 -10.25 2.07
N THR A 57 -11.78 -10.75 1.06
CA THR A 57 -12.39 -11.15 -0.23
C THR A 57 -13.02 -12.54 -0.22
N ASN A 58 -12.65 -13.40 0.74
CA ASN A 58 -12.88 -14.85 0.70
C ASN A 58 -12.37 -15.56 -0.57
N ASP A 59 -11.49 -14.91 -1.36
CA ASP A 59 -10.92 -15.48 -2.58
C ASP A 59 -9.45 -15.86 -2.34
N PRO A 60 -9.10 -17.17 -2.31
CA PRO A 60 -7.72 -17.62 -2.07
C PRO A 60 -6.77 -17.25 -3.23
N ARG A 61 -7.31 -16.88 -4.40
CA ARG A 61 -6.52 -16.44 -5.55
C ARG A 61 -6.32 -14.94 -5.60
N ALA A 62 -6.90 -14.18 -4.66
CA ALA A 62 -6.71 -12.75 -4.57
C ALA A 62 -5.22 -12.44 -4.32
N LYS A 63 -4.64 -11.61 -5.19
CA LYS A 63 -3.23 -11.18 -5.11
C LYS A 63 -3.16 -9.67 -5.25
N MET A 64 -2.32 -9.05 -4.41
CA MET A 64 -2.09 -7.61 -4.46
C MET A 64 -1.44 -7.21 -5.79
N CYS A 65 -2.01 -6.20 -6.46
CA CYS A 65 -1.49 -5.68 -7.73
C CYS A 65 -1.33 -4.16 -7.65
N TRP A 66 -0.13 -3.69 -7.31
CA TRP A 66 0.15 -2.25 -7.11
C TRP A 66 -0.10 -1.39 -8.36
N ALA A 67 0.34 -1.86 -9.54
CA ALA A 67 0.21 -1.10 -10.79
C ALA A 67 -1.25 -0.92 -11.24
N ARG A 68 -2.12 -1.85 -10.86
CA ARG A 68 -3.56 -1.84 -11.22
C ARG A 68 -4.41 -1.92 -9.97
N TYR A 69 -3.98 -1.25 -8.89
CA TYR A 69 -4.64 -1.34 -7.59
C TYR A 69 -6.11 -0.97 -7.67
N GLN A 70 -6.42 0.20 -8.23
CA GLN A 70 -7.79 0.68 -8.41
C GLN A 70 -8.64 -0.33 -9.20
N GLN A 71 -8.14 -0.83 -10.32
CA GLN A 71 -8.92 -1.71 -11.19
C GLN A 71 -9.09 -3.14 -10.67
N LYS A 72 -8.03 -3.72 -10.08
CA LYS A 72 -8.00 -5.15 -9.71
C LYS A 72 -8.32 -5.42 -8.25
N ILE A 73 -8.15 -4.43 -7.39
CA ILE A 73 -8.45 -4.56 -5.96
C ILE A 73 -9.73 -3.79 -5.66
N VAL A 74 -9.72 -2.47 -5.88
CA VAL A 74 -10.84 -1.62 -5.46
C VAL A 74 -12.10 -1.90 -6.27
N ARG A 75 -12.06 -1.79 -7.59
CA ARG A 75 -13.25 -2.02 -8.43
C ARG A 75 -13.71 -3.48 -8.46
N ARG A 76 -12.77 -4.43 -8.39
CA ARG A 76 -13.11 -5.86 -8.54
C ARG A 76 -13.69 -6.45 -7.26
N TYR A 77 -13.15 -6.06 -6.11
CA TYR A 77 -13.51 -6.65 -4.82
C TYR A 77 -14.20 -5.66 -3.88
N HIS A 78 -14.33 -4.39 -4.28
CA HIS A 78 -14.89 -3.30 -3.47
C HIS A 78 -14.17 -3.17 -2.12
N ILE A 79 -12.84 -3.15 -2.16
CA ILE A 79 -12.00 -3.10 -0.97
C ILE A 79 -10.95 -2.00 -1.12
N ASP A 80 -10.75 -1.21 -0.07
CA ASP A 80 -9.72 -0.19 -0.01
C ASP A 80 -8.83 -0.33 1.24
N ALA A 81 -7.62 0.22 1.18
CA ALA A 81 -6.67 0.24 2.28
C ALA A 81 -6.99 1.42 3.21
N VAL A 82 -7.37 1.13 4.45
CA VAL A 82 -7.76 2.16 5.41
C VAL A 82 -6.62 2.40 6.42
N ARG A 83 -6.51 3.66 6.87
CA ARG A 83 -5.56 4.13 7.91
C ARG A 83 -4.09 3.88 7.56
N TRP A 84 -3.75 3.83 6.27
CA TRP A 84 -2.36 3.77 5.85
C TRP A 84 -1.57 4.97 6.41
N PRO A 85 -0.36 4.79 6.96
CA PRO A 85 0.42 5.90 7.50
C PRO A 85 0.78 6.86 6.37
N VAL A 86 0.16 8.05 6.40
CA VAL A 86 0.45 9.12 5.45
C VAL A 86 1.71 9.84 5.94
N PRO A 87 2.74 10.05 5.09
CA PRO A 87 3.88 10.88 5.44
C PRO A 87 3.39 12.28 5.82
N LYS A 88 3.73 12.73 7.03
CA LYS A 88 3.63 14.14 7.39
C LYS A 88 4.86 14.87 6.84
N GLU A 89 4.73 16.17 6.58
CA GLU A 89 5.83 16.97 6.05
C GLU A 89 7.09 16.82 6.93
N GLY A 90 8.19 16.39 6.33
CA GLY A 90 9.46 16.17 7.03
C GLY A 90 9.64 14.80 7.70
N GLU A 91 8.65 13.89 7.61
CA GLU A 91 8.77 12.52 8.11
C GLU A 91 9.00 11.50 6.98
N ASP A 92 9.85 10.50 7.25
CA ASP A 92 10.04 9.33 6.39
C ASP A 92 8.80 8.42 6.43
N GLY A 93 7.72 8.82 5.76
CA GLY A 93 6.51 8.03 5.65
C GLY A 93 6.55 7.03 4.50
N VAL A 94 5.83 5.92 4.67
CA VAL A 94 5.72 4.90 3.62
C VAL A 94 4.59 5.30 2.68
N LEU A 95 4.91 5.64 1.43
CA LEU A 95 3.88 5.93 0.43
C LEU A 95 3.08 4.66 0.10
N PHE A 96 1.81 4.80 -0.25
CA PHE A 96 1.00 3.68 -0.72
C PHE A 96 1.34 3.33 -2.19
N LYS A 97 2.49 2.67 -2.39
CA LYS A 97 2.95 2.16 -3.70
C LYS A 97 3.69 0.83 -3.49
N ASP A 98 4.18 0.28 -4.61
CA ASP A 98 5.00 -0.92 -4.59
C ASP A 98 6.25 -0.73 -3.73
N LEU A 99 6.31 -1.48 -2.62
CA LEU A 99 7.39 -1.48 -1.63
C LEU A 99 8.76 -1.81 -2.23
N SER A 100 8.81 -2.51 -3.37
CA SER A 100 10.08 -2.83 -4.06
C SER A 100 10.69 -1.62 -4.76
N LYS A 101 9.85 -0.68 -5.23
CA LYS A 101 10.26 0.51 -5.97
C LYS A 101 10.58 1.69 -5.05
N GLN A 102 10.26 1.55 -3.77
CA GLN A 102 10.47 2.60 -2.78
C GLN A 102 11.79 2.37 -2.03
N THR A 103 12.61 3.41 -1.99
CA THR A 103 13.74 3.47 -1.05
C THR A 103 13.16 3.78 0.32
N LEU A 104 13.05 2.75 1.17
CA LEU A 104 12.50 2.88 2.52
C LEU A 104 13.61 2.61 3.54
N HIS A 105 13.64 3.41 4.59
CA HIS A 105 14.42 3.11 5.78
C HIS A 105 13.77 1.94 6.54
N GLN A 106 14.58 1.20 7.30
CA GLN A 106 14.11 0.05 8.06
C GLN A 106 13.04 0.43 9.10
N LYS A 107 13.24 1.54 9.84
CA LYS A 107 12.34 1.97 10.92
C LYS A 107 10.90 2.24 10.45
N PRO A 108 10.64 3.06 9.42
CA PRO A 108 9.28 3.25 8.88
C PRO A 108 8.62 1.94 8.44
N LEU A 109 9.41 1.03 7.85
CA LEU A 109 8.89 -0.24 7.39
C LEU A 109 8.53 -1.17 8.56
N GLU A 110 9.32 -1.20 9.64
CA GLU A 110 8.99 -1.94 10.86
C GLU A 110 7.71 -1.42 11.52
N GLN A 111 7.55 -0.09 11.59
CA GLN A 111 6.34 0.54 12.12
C GLN A 111 5.11 0.15 11.29
N LEU A 112 5.23 0.15 9.96
CA LEU A 112 4.16 -0.29 9.08
C LEU A 112 3.84 -1.78 9.28
N VAL A 113 4.84 -2.65 9.40
CA VAL A 113 4.59 -4.08 9.70
C VAL A 113 3.82 -4.23 11.01
N ARG A 114 4.23 -3.51 12.06
CA ARG A 114 3.55 -3.53 13.36
C ARG A 114 2.12 -2.99 13.26
N SER A 115 1.88 -1.93 12.48
CA SER A 115 0.52 -1.40 12.30
C SER A 115 -0.41 -2.40 11.63
N TRP A 116 0.11 -3.21 10.70
CA TRP A 116 -0.62 -4.30 10.06
C TRP A 116 -0.87 -5.47 11.02
N GLU A 117 0.11 -5.85 11.83
CA GLU A 117 -0.05 -6.90 12.85
C GLU A 117 -1.07 -6.51 13.93
N LEU A 118 -1.09 -5.24 14.33
CA LEU A 118 -2.05 -4.70 15.30
C LEU A 118 -3.43 -4.42 14.69
N GLY A 119 -3.58 -4.52 13.36
CA GLY A 119 -4.84 -4.21 12.66
C GLY A 119 -5.20 -2.72 12.62
N HIS A 120 -4.25 -1.82 12.93
CA HIS A 120 -4.45 -0.38 12.73
C HIS A 120 -4.58 -0.03 11.25
N THR A 121 -3.75 -0.66 10.42
CA THR A 121 -3.84 -0.64 8.96
C THR A 121 -4.44 -1.96 8.48
N ALA A 122 -5.53 -1.88 7.74
CA ALA A 122 -6.22 -3.05 7.22
C ALA A 122 -6.94 -2.74 5.92
N PHE A 123 -7.30 -3.79 5.19
CA PHE A 123 -8.25 -3.70 4.11
C PHE A 123 -9.67 -3.67 4.67
N ARG A 124 -10.49 -2.75 4.15
CA ARG A 124 -11.90 -2.63 4.51
C ARG A 124 -12.75 -2.75 3.25
N GLN A 125 -13.86 -3.46 3.37
CA GLN A 125 -14.88 -3.46 2.33
C GLN A 125 -15.55 -2.08 2.25
N LEU A 126 -15.70 -1.57 1.03
CA LEU A 126 -16.36 -0.31 0.74
C LEU A 126 -17.87 -0.49 0.77
N THR A 127 -18.56 0.52 1.25
CA THR A 127 -20.03 0.60 1.16
C THR A 127 -20.46 1.05 -0.24
N GLU A 128 -21.72 0.79 -0.61
CA GLU A 128 -22.28 1.19 -1.91
C GLU A 128 -22.12 2.69 -2.18
N ALA A 129 -22.29 3.52 -1.15
CA ALA A 129 -22.09 4.98 -1.25
C ALA A 129 -20.64 5.35 -1.59
N GLU A 130 -19.66 4.69 -0.96
CA GLU A 130 -18.24 4.93 -1.21
C GLU A 130 -17.82 4.43 -2.61
N ILE A 131 -18.40 3.32 -3.07
CA ILE A 131 -18.18 2.80 -4.43
C ILE A 131 -18.64 3.85 -5.45
N LEU A 132 -19.84 4.40 -5.28
CA LEU A 132 -20.38 5.42 -6.19
C LEU A 132 -19.55 6.71 -6.17
N GLU A 133 -19.14 7.17 -4.98
CA GLU A 133 -18.26 8.34 -4.86
C GLU A 133 -16.93 8.13 -5.59
N GLN A 134 -16.36 6.93 -5.49
CA GLN A 134 -15.11 6.59 -6.15
C GLN A 134 -15.23 6.50 -7.67
N GLU A 135 -16.34 5.94 -8.17
CA GLU A 135 -16.65 5.94 -9.61
C GLU A 135 -16.79 7.36 -10.17
N LEU A 136 -17.46 8.26 -9.43
CA LEU A 136 -17.57 9.66 -9.80
C LEU A 136 -16.21 10.36 -9.82
N HIS A 137 -15.37 10.12 -8.82
CA HIS A 137 -14.04 10.72 -8.75
C HIS A 137 -13.15 10.27 -9.91
N GLU A 138 -13.22 8.99 -10.30
CA GLU A 138 -12.48 8.47 -11.46
C GLU A 138 -13.00 9.01 -12.79
N ALA A 139 -14.32 9.16 -12.94
CA ALA A 139 -14.92 9.77 -14.14
C ALA A 139 -14.39 11.21 -14.35
N HIS A 140 -14.27 12.00 -13.28
CA HIS A 140 -13.68 13.34 -13.35
C HIS A 140 -12.17 13.34 -13.69
N GLN A 141 -11.44 12.27 -13.38
CA GLN A 141 -10.03 12.15 -13.76
C GLN A 141 -9.84 11.68 -15.20
N GLN A 142 -10.74 10.84 -15.71
CA GLN A 142 -10.69 10.31 -17.08
C GLN A 142 -11.15 11.31 -18.14
N THR A 143 -11.89 12.35 -17.77
CA THR A 143 -12.31 13.42 -18.69
C THR A 143 -11.20 14.43 -19.01
N ARG A 144 -9.99 14.27 -18.45
CA ARG A 144 -8.84 15.03 -18.99
C ARG A 144 -8.69 14.63 -20.45
N PRO A 145 -8.88 15.56 -21.41
CA PRO A 145 -8.68 15.22 -22.80
C PRO A 145 -7.25 14.70 -22.88
N ILE A 146 -7.11 13.45 -23.34
CA ILE A 146 -5.83 12.98 -23.89
C ILE A 146 -5.43 14.11 -24.79
N SER A 147 -4.40 14.87 -24.41
CA SER A 147 -3.84 15.87 -25.30
C SER A 147 -3.60 15.08 -26.57
N GLN A 148 -4.39 15.37 -27.60
CA GLN A 148 -4.12 14.82 -28.91
C GLN A 148 -2.64 15.11 -29.07
N HIS A 149 -1.85 14.06 -29.22
CA HIS A 149 -0.48 14.22 -29.64
C HIS A 149 -0.65 14.82 -31.02
N VAL A 150 -0.75 16.15 -31.07
CA VAL A 150 -0.67 16.92 -32.28
C VAL A 150 0.77 16.68 -32.62
N ASP A 151 0.97 15.63 -33.41
CA ASP A 151 2.16 15.45 -34.20
C ASP A 151 2.15 16.66 -35.12
N LYS A 152 2.56 17.81 -34.57
CA LYS A 152 3.10 18.93 -35.32
C LYS A 152 4.45 18.45 -35.80
N GLY A 153 4.43 17.38 -36.60
CA GLY A 153 5.38 17.22 -37.64
C GLY A 153 5.26 18.49 -38.46
N GLU A 154 6.13 19.46 -38.19
CA GLU A 154 6.86 20.01 -39.31
C GLU A 154 7.28 18.80 -40.12
N ALA A 155 6.60 18.62 -41.26
CA ALA A 155 6.74 17.46 -42.12
C ALA A 155 8.22 17.11 -42.14
N ARG A 156 8.56 15.95 -41.55
CA ARG A 156 9.93 15.45 -41.58
C ARG A 156 10.34 15.59 -43.05
N PRO A 157 11.37 16.37 -43.40
CA PRO A 157 11.73 16.55 -44.80
C PRO A 157 11.81 15.16 -45.36
N GLU A 158 10.93 14.88 -46.32
CA GLU A 158 10.78 13.54 -46.87
C GLU A 158 12.19 13.05 -47.11
N TYR A 159 12.58 11.96 -46.45
CA TYR A 159 13.89 11.39 -46.60
C TYR A 159 14.15 11.33 -48.11
N GLN A 160 15.01 12.21 -48.61
CA GLN A 160 15.37 12.23 -50.01
C GLN A 160 16.21 10.97 -50.21
N LYS A 161 15.53 9.84 -50.45
CA LYS A 161 16.13 8.57 -50.78
C LYS A 161 16.71 8.71 -52.17
N GLY A 162 17.90 9.30 -52.24
CA GLY A 162 18.74 9.17 -53.42
C GLY A 162 19.12 7.69 -53.63
N LYS A 163 19.49 7.34 -54.86
CA LYS A 163 19.95 5.98 -55.25
C LYS A 163 21.18 5.49 -54.47
N ALA A 164 21.88 6.35 -53.73
CA ALA A 164 22.99 5.99 -52.86
C ALA A 164 22.49 5.94 -51.41
N GLY A 165 22.56 4.76 -50.79
CA GLY A 165 21.96 4.44 -49.49
C GLY A 165 22.28 5.36 -48.31
N ARG A 166 21.64 5.03 -47.18
CA ARG A 166 21.62 5.73 -45.87
C ARG A 166 22.98 6.31 -45.45
N ARG A 167 23.32 7.52 -45.89
CA ARG A 167 24.34 8.36 -45.24
C ARG A 167 23.63 9.39 -44.36
N LYS A 168 23.89 9.33 -43.05
CA LYS A 168 23.50 10.35 -42.07
C LYS A 168 24.23 11.65 -42.43
N LYS A 169 23.58 12.54 -43.17
CA LYS A 169 24.03 13.93 -43.26
C LYS A 169 23.42 14.70 -42.10
N HIS A 170 24.22 15.52 -41.43
CA HIS A 170 23.75 16.43 -40.40
C HIS A 170 22.94 17.54 -41.09
N ILE A 171 21.64 17.61 -40.81
CA ILE A 171 20.78 18.66 -41.36
C ILE A 171 21.07 19.92 -40.54
N HIS A 172 21.68 20.92 -41.17
CA HIS A 172 21.80 22.26 -40.57
C HIS A 172 20.53 23.05 -40.91
N TYR A 173 19.79 23.42 -39.87
CA TYR A 173 18.68 24.35 -39.99
C TYR A 173 19.23 25.77 -39.97
N THR A 174 19.16 26.48 -41.10
CA THR A 174 19.29 27.94 -41.11
C THR A 174 17.92 28.52 -40.76
N LYS A 175 17.77 29.07 -39.55
CA LYS A 175 16.61 29.88 -39.19
C LYS A 175 16.64 31.15 -40.02
N SER A 176 15.91 31.19 -41.13
CA SER A 176 15.55 32.46 -41.76
C SER A 176 14.20 32.90 -41.19
N GLU A 177 14.17 34.05 -40.53
CA GLU A 177 12.93 34.75 -40.21
C GLU A 177 12.20 35.06 -41.52
N ARG A 178 11.03 34.47 -41.72
CA ARG A 178 10.10 34.94 -42.76
C ARG A 178 9.30 36.07 -42.14
N PHE A 179 9.64 37.29 -42.51
CA PHE A 179 8.72 38.42 -42.39
C PHE A 179 7.43 38.05 -43.12
N VAL A 180 6.31 38.09 -42.39
CA VAL A 180 4.98 38.17 -42.98
C VAL A 180 4.66 39.66 -42.96
N GLU A 181 4.58 40.29 -44.13
CA GLU A 181 3.96 41.60 -44.25
C GLU A 181 2.46 41.38 -44.07
N ASP A 182 1.91 41.85 -42.94
CA ASP A 182 0.47 41.96 -42.75
C ASP A 182 0.01 43.21 -43.52
N ASP A 183 -0.45 43.01 -44.76
CA ASP A 183 -1.28 43.98 -45.46
C ASP A 183 -2.75 43.77 -45.05
N VAL A 184 -3.29 44.71 -44.26
CA VAL A 184 -4.54 45.51 -44.46
C VAL A 184 -4.87 46.27 -43.18
#